data_AF-A0A3D5FNW6-F1
#
_entry.id   AF-A0A3D5FNW6-F1
#
_cell.length_a   1.000
_cell.length_b   1.000
_cell.length_c   1.000
_cell.angle_alpha   90.00
_cell.angle_beta   90.00
_cell.angle_gamma   90.00
#
_symmetry.space_group_name_H-M   'P 1'
#
loop_
_entity.id
_entity.type
_entity.pdbx_description
1 polymer ?
#
loop_
_entity_poly.entity_id
_entity_poly.type
_entity_poly.pdbx_seq_one_letter_code
_entity_poly.pdbx_strand_id
1 'polypeptide(L)'
;MQQRAFCGYNLPAFQDRPETAPYAHLNGIAAAGQLHSTVADLARWVAFQFRGDGGARQGSQVLDGRTLNEMHRPQYVEPDWSAGQCLGWRATRVGNRVYHNHGGGIHGFSTQVWFDLVSRT
;
A
#
# COMPACT_ATOMS: atom_id res chain seq x y z
N MET A 1 -14.61 -1.03 28.29
CA MET A 1 -13.26 -1.27 27.73
C MET A 1 -13.42 -1.48 26.23
N GLN A 2 -12.86 -0.61 25.38
CA GLN A 2 -12.90 -0.82 23.94
C GLN A 2 -12.01 -2.01 23.60
N GLN A 3 -12.55 -3.02 22.92
CA GLN A 3 -11.81 -4.22 22.57
C GLN A 3 -10.72 -3.84 21.55
N ARG A 4 -9.45 -4.03 21.90
CA ARG A 4 -8.32 -3.68 21.04
C ARG A 4 -8.21 -4.75 19.95
N ALA A 5 -8.47 -4.39 18.69
CA ALA A 5 -8.47 -5.34 17.57
C ALA A 5 -7.05 -5.82 17.17
N PHE A 6 -6.01 -5.08 17.52
CA PHE A 6 -4.60 -5.39 17.20
C PHE A 6 -3.64 -4.73 18.19
N CYS A 7 -2.44 -5.30 18.35
CA CYS A 7 -1.36 -4.80 19.21
C CYS A 7 -0.04 -4.82 18.43
N GLY A 8 0.59 -3.66 18.26
CA GLY A 8 1.87 -3.51 17.58
C GLY A 8 3.02 -3.59 18.57
N TYR A 9 4.20 -3.97 18.10
CA TYR A 9 5.38 -4.13 18.95
C TYR A 9 6.59 -3.41 18.37
N ASN A 10 7.27 -2.62 19.20
CA ASN A 10 8.57 -2.05 18.86
C ASN A 10 9.68 -3.00 19.31
N LEU A 11 10.82 -2.96 18.60
CA LEU A 11 12.06 -3.60 18.99
C LEU A 11 13.03 -2.50 19.44
N PRO A 12 13.16 -2.23 20.76
CA PRO A 12 14.15 -1.28 21.25
C PRO A 12 15.56 -1.72 20.84
N ALA A 13 16.43 -0.75 20.58
CA ALA A 13 17.81 -1.05 20.21
C ALA A 13 18.49 -1.90 21.30
N PHE A 14 19.19 -2.95 20.88
CA PHE A 14 19.95 -3.86 21.75
C PHE A 14 19.09 -4.62 22.78
N GLN A 15 17.80 -4.83 22.50
CA GLN A 15 16.93 -5.67 23.33
C GLN A 15 16.31 -6.79 22.50
N ASP A 16 16.31 -8.00 23.05
CA ASP A 16 15.72 -9.19 22.40
C ASP A 16 14.22 -9.33 22.69
N ARG A 17 13.67 -8.47 23.55
CA ARG A 17 12.26 -8.50 23.95
C ARG A 17 11.50 -7.36 23.30
N PRO A 18 10.53 -7.64 22.41
CA PRO A 18 9.64 -6.61 21.89
C PRO A 18 8.76 -6.03 23.02
N GLU A 19 8.55 -4.73 22.96
CA GLU A 19 7.64 -4.01 23.84
C GLU A 19 6.41 -3.55 23.07
N THR A 20 5.26 -3.50 23.74
CA THR A 20 4.03 -2.98 23.14
C THR A 20 4.28 -1.55 22.67
N ALA A 21 4.03 -1.30 21.38
CA ALA A 21 4.16 0.03 20.84
C ALA A 21 3.04 0.94 21.38
N PRO A 22 3.38 2.18 21.80
CA PRO A 22 2.37 3.15 22.19
C PRO A 22 1.51 3.50 20.98
N TYR A 23 0.20 3.59 21.18
CA TYR A 23 -0.68 4.15 20.16
C TYR A 23 -0.53 5.67 20.17
N ALA A 24 -0.12 6.25 19.04
CA ALA A 24 -0.09 7.69 18.84
C ALA A 24 -1.05 8.06 17.71
N HIS A 25 -2.04 8.90 18.02
CA HIS A 25 -2.93 9.43 16.99
C HIS A 25 -2.15 10.44 16.14
N LEU A 26 -2.16 10.29 14.81
CA LEU A 26 -1.38 11.15 13.91
C LEU A 26 -2.04 12.52 13.62
N ASN A 27 -3.24 12.75 14.15
CA ASN A 27 -3.95 14.03 14.09
C ASN A 27 -4.09 14.53 12.64
N GLY A 28 -3.60 15.73 12.34
CA GLY A 28 -3.76 16.37 11.02
C GLY A 28 -3.15 15.59 9.84
N ILE A 29 -2.28 14.61 10.10
CA ILE A 29 -1.68 13.77 9.05
C ILE A 29 -2.24 12.33 9.05
N ALA A 30 -3.37 12.08 9.71
CA ALA A 30 -3.98 10.75 9.78
C ALA A 30 -4.20 10.12 8.38
N ALA A 31 -4.60 10.92 7.39
CA ALA A 31 -4.80 10.48 6.01
C ALA A 31 -3.53 9.95 5.32
N ALA A 32 -2.33 10.32 5.80
CA ALA A 32 -1.06 9.91 5.20
C ALA A 32 -0.61 8.50 5.63
N GLY A 33 -1.16 7.93 6.70
CA GLY A 33 -0.69 6.63 7.17
C GLY A 33 -1.47 5.93 8.27
N GLN A 34 -2.50 6.55 8.86
CA GLN A 34 -3.16 6.02 10.07
C GLN A 34 -4.35 5.07 9.77
N LEU A 35 -4.45 4.55 8.53
CA LEU A 35 -5.44 3.53 8.20
C LEU A 35 -4.99 2.17 8.79
N HIS A 36 -5.86 1.58 9.60
CA HIS A 36 -5.69 0.21 10.08
C HIS A 36 -6.61 -0.74 9.32
N SER A 37 -6.05 -1.87 8.88
CA SER A 37 -6.78 -2.82 8.04
C SER A 37 -6.16 -4.22 8.16
N THR A 38 -6.75 -5.21 7.49
CA THR A 38 -6.27 -6.59 7.46
C THR A 38 -5.57 -6.92 6.14
N VAL A 39 -4.79 -8.01 6.13
CA VAL A 39 -4.22 -8.55 4.87
C VAL A 39 -5.32 -8.89 3.86
N ALA A 40 -6.48 -9.37 4.32
CA ALA A 40 -7.60 -9.70 3.45
C ALA A 40 -8.19 -8.45 2.75
N ASP A 41 -8.28 -7.33 3.47
CA ASP A 41 -8.74 -6.05 2.91
C ASP A 41 -7.71 -5.50 1.91
N LEU A 42 -6.42 -5.54 2.25
CA LEU A 42 -5.35 -5.13 1.35
C LEU A 42 -5.28 -5.99 0.09
N ALA A 43 -5.52 -7.30 0.19
CA ALA A 43 -5.61 -8.19 -0.96
C ALA A 43 -6.78 -7.82 -1.87
N ARG A 44 -7.95 -7.47 -1.31
CA ARG A 44 -9.08 -6.95 -2.10
C ARG A 44 -8.75 -5.60 -2.76
N TRP A 45 -8.04 -4.72 -2.05
CA TRP A 45 -7.58 -3.44 -2.60
C TRP A 45 -6.57 -3.62 -3.75
N VAL A 46 -5.62 -4.55 -3.62
CA VAL A 46 -4.66 -4.90 -4.68
C VAL A 46 -5.38 -5.54 -5.86
N ALA A 47 -6.30 -6.48 -5.64
CA ALA A 47 -7.11 -7.09 -6.69
C ALA A 47 -7.95 -6.06 -7.46
N PHE A 48 -8.40 -4.99 -6.78
CA PHE A 48 -9.09 -3.88 -7.42
C PHE A 48 -8.21 -3.11 -8.41
N GLN A 49 -6.89 -3.01 -8.18
CA GLN A 49 -5.96 -2.31 -9.09
C GLN A 49 -5.92 -2.95 -10.49
N PHE A 50 -6.18 -4.24 -10.61
CA PHE A 50 -6.14 -4.95 -11.89
C PHE A 50 -7.34 -4.68 -12.80
N ARG A 51 -8.31 -3.89 -12.35
CA ARG A 51 -9.56 -3.66 -13.07
C ARG A 51 -9.48 -2.55 -14.13
N GLY A 52 -8.29 -2.12 -14.55
CA GLY A 52 -8.09 -1.00 -15.50
C GLY A 52 -8.79 -1.12 -16.88
N ASP A 53 -9.30 -2.30 -17.25
CA ASP A 53 -10.02 -2.55 -18.51
C ASP A 53 -11.48 -2.01 -18.54
N GLY A 54 -12.04 -1.65 -17.38
CA GLY A 54 -13.42 -1.17 -17.29
C GLY A 54 -14.48 -2.22 -17.61
N GLY A 55 -14.13 -3.52 -17.58
CA GLY A 55 -15.09 -4.61 -17.80
C GLY A 55 -16.21 -4.66 -16.74
N ALA A 56 -17.30 -5.37 -17.03
CA ALA A 56 -18.45 -5.49 -16.14
C ALA A 56 -18.04 -5.94 -14.72
N ARG A 57 -18.49 -5.20 -13.71
CA ARG A 57 -18.17 -5.47 -12.29
C ARG A 57 -19.44 -5.79 -11.53
N GLN A 58 -19.39 -6.79 -10.66
CA GLN A 58 -20.48 -7.06 -9.74
C GLN A 58 -20.42 -6.06 -8.59
N GLY A 59 -21.25 -5.01 -8.65
CA GLY A 59 -21.42 -4.01 -7.60
C GLY A 59 -20.95 -2.59 -7.97
N SER A 60 -20.99 -1.71 -6.97
CA SER A 60 -20.68 -0.28 -7.10
C SER A 60 -19.20 -0.04 -7.43
N GLN A 61 -18.96 0.80 -8.43
CA GLN A 61 -17.61 1.17 -8.85
C GLN A 61 -17.11 2.37 -8.04
N VAL A 62 -16.06 2.18 -7.24
CA VAL A 62 -15.43 3.29 -6.50
C VAL A 62 -14.61 4.18 -7.46
N LEU A 63 -13.88 3.58 -8.42
CA LEU A 63 -13.09 4.29 -9.44
C LEU A 63 -13.28 3.66 -10.84
N ASP A 64 -13.26 4.50 -11.88
CA ASP A 64 -13.24 4.04 -13.27
C ASP A 64 -11.94 3.37 -13.67
N GLY A 65 -12.01 2.45 -14.64
CA GLY A 65 -10.82 1.79 -15.20
C GLY A 65 -9.79 2.80 -15.71
N ARG A 66 -10.22 3.90 -16.33
CA ARG A 66 -9.32 4.97 -16.78
C ARG A 66 -8.63 5.67 -15.62
N THR A 67 -9.33 5.88 -14.51
CA THR A 67 -8.75 6.46 -13.29
C THR A 67 -7.69 5.55 -12.67
N LEU A 68 -7.92 4.23 -12.67
CA LEU A 68 -6.88 3.27 -12.24
C LEU A 68 -5.64 3.37 -13.13
N ASN A 69 -5.82 3.38 -14.45
CA ASN A 69 -4.71 3.52 -15.39
C ASN A 69 -3.95 4.84 -15.21
N GLU A 70 -4.65 5.93 -14.90
CA GLU A 70 -4.04 7.21 -14.56
C GLU A 70 -3.21 7.11 -13.27
N MET A 71 -3.76 6.48 -12.22
CA MET A 71 -3.06 6.29 -10.96
C MET A 71 -1.76 5.49 -11.10
N HIS A 72 -1.72 4.54 -12.04
CA HIS A 72 -0.55 3.68 -12.28
C HIS A 72 0.50 4.33 -13.20
N ARG A 73 0.18 5.45 -13.87
CA ARG A 73 1.11 6.14 -14.77
C ARG A 73 2.17 6.93 -13.99
N PRO A 74 3.47 6.72 -14.27
CA PRO A 74 4.53 7.55 -13.69
C PRO A 74 4.36 9.03 -14.05
N GLN A 75 4.46 9.90 -13.05
CA GLN A 75 4.48 11.36 -13.16
C GLN A 75 5.92 11.88 -13.28
N TYR A 76 6.86 11.19 -12.65
CA TYR A 76 8.30 11.32 -12.90
C TYR A 76 8.98 9.96 -12.81
N VAL A 77 10.15 9.86 -13.43
CA VAL A 77 10.98 8.66 -13.49
C VAL A 77 12.40 9.04 -13.11
N GLU A 78 13.09 8.18 -12.36
CA GLU A 78 14.49 8.38 -11.99
C GLU A 78 15.39 8.34 -13.25
N PRO A 79 16.52 9.07 -13.29
CA PRO A 79 17.37 9.14 -14.48
C PRO A 79 17.90 7.78 -14.96
N ASP A 80 18.05 6.82 -14.05
CA ASP A 80 18.52 5.46 -14.32
C ASP A 80 17.40 4.48 -14.67
N TRP A 81 16.15 4.95 -14.75
CA TRP A 81 14.95 4.15 -15.03
C TRP A 81 14.67 3.05 -14.00
N SER A 82 15.29 3.12 -12.81
CA SER A 82 15.10 2.12 -11.74
C SER A 82 13.76 2.27 -11.04
N ALA A 83 13.20 3.48 -11.00
CA ALA A 83 11.94 3.76 -10.35
C ALA A 83 11.22 4.99 -10.94
N GLY A 84 9.97 5.18 -10.53
CA GLY A 84 9.17 6.37 -10.82
C GLY A 84 8.09 6.57 -9.78
N GLN A 85 7.51 7.76 -9.72
CA GLN A 85 6.39 8.06 -8.82
C GLN A 85 5.11 8.17 -9.63
N CYS A 86 4.09 7.39 -9.25
CA CYS A 86 2.73 7.48 -9.76
C CYS A 86 1.81 8.10 -8.69
N LEU A 87 0.50 8.16 -8.95
CA LEU A 87 -0.45 8.71 -7.96
C LEU A 87 -0.75 7.66 -6.89
N GLY A 88 -0.20 7.86 -5.70
CA GLY A 88 -0.34 6.93 -4.57
C GLY A 88 0.51 5.64 -4.68
N TRP A 89 1.39 5.52 -5.68
CA TRP A 89 2.23 4.35 -5.89
C TRP A 89 3.65 4.74 -6.28
N ARG A 90 4.65 4.02 -5.78
CA ARG A 90 6.00 3.98 -6.35
C ARG A 90 6.01 2.89 -7.43
N ALA A 91 6.49 3.19 -8.63
CA ALA A 91 6.86 2.18 -9.61
C ALA A 91 8.33 1.82 -9.40
N THR A 92 8.65 0.54 -9.27
CA THR A 92 10.03 0.05 -9.09
C THR A 92 10.32 -1.03 -10.11
N ARG A 93 11.41 -0.85 -10.86
CA ARG A 93 11.88 -1.81 -11.85
C ARG A 93 12.76 -2.86 -11.18
N VAL A 94 12.39 -4.13 -11.33
CA VAL A 94 13.17 -5.27 -10.87
C VAL A 94 13.39 -6.20 -12.06
N GLY A 95 14.61 -6.19 -12.60
CA GLY A 95 14.95 -6.85 -13.86
C GLY A 95 14.09 -6.32 -15.02
N ASN A 96 13.28 -7.21 -15.59
CA ASN A 96 12.40 -6.91 -16.73
C ASN A 96 10.95 -6.58 -16.32
N ARG A 97 10.66 -6.50 -15.01
CA ARG A 97 9.32 -6.19 -14.49
C ARG A 97 9.29 -4.83 -13.82
N VAL A 98 8.11 -4.21 -13.82
CA VAL A 98 7.83 -2.99 -13.07
C VAL A 98 6.73 -3.31 -12.07
N TYR A 99 7.01 -3.05 -10.80
CA TYR A 99 6.09 -3.27 -9.71
C TYR A 99 5.60 -1.94 -9.15
N HIS A 100 4.29 -1.79 -9.01
CA HIS A 100 3.69 -0.74 -8.21
C HIS A 100 3.72 -1.15 -6.75
N ASN A 101 4.24 -0.27 -5.90
CA ASN A 101 4.41 -0.55 -4.48
C ASN A 101 4.16 0.67 -3.60
N HIS A 102 3.76 0.39 -2.36
CA HIS A 102 3.68 1.40 -1.31
C HIS A 102 3.88 0.73 0.05
N GLY A 103 4.85 1.23 0.80
CA GLY A 103 5.15 0.78 2.15
C GLY A 103 4.62 1.73 3.20
N GLY A 104 4.60 1.30 4.45
CA GLY A 104 4.27 2.14 5.58
C GLY A 104 4.72 1.53 6.89
N GLY A 105 5.05 2.38 7.85
CA GLY A 105 5.42 1.97 9.19
C GLY A 105 5.03 3.04 10.20
N ILE A 106 4.26 2.64 11.20
CA ILE A 106 3.89 3.46 12.35
C ILE A 106 4.00 2.57 13.58
N HIS A 107 4.64 3.05 14.63
CA HIS A 107 4.82 2.42 15.95
C HIS A 107 4.27 1.00 16.09
N GLY A 108 5.14 0.02 15.87
CA GLY A 108 4.86 -1.40 16.03
C GLY A 108 4.07 -2.07 14.91
N PHE A 109 3.83 -1.36 13.80
CA PHE A 109 3.22 -1.90 12.59
C PHE A 109 4.08 -1.55 11.38
N SER A 110 4.18 -2.50 10.46
CA SER A 110 4.75 -2.28 9.13
C SER A 110 3.92 -3.02 8.10
N THR A 111 3.80 -2.42 6.92
CA THR A 111 3.05 -2.98 5.79
C THR A 111 3.81 -2.69 4.52
N GLN A 112 3.71 -3.61 3.56
CA GLN A 112 4.27 -3.44 2.23
C GLN A 112 3.37 -4.17 1.23
N VAL A 113 3.00 -3.49 0.14
CA VAL A 113 2.26 -4.09 -0.98
C VAL A 113 3.03 -3.89 -2.27
N TRP A 114 3.08 -4.93 -3.10
CA TRP A 114 3.73 -4.93 -4.42
C TRP A 114 2.81 -5.67 -5.38
N PHE A 115 2.63 -5.12 -6.59
CA PHE A 115 1.93 -5.81 -7.66
C PHE A 115 2.50 -5.41 -9.03
N ASP A 116 2.48 -6.34 -9.97
CA ASP A 116 2.83 -6.14 -11.38
C ASP A 116 1.56 -6.32 -12.21
N LEU A 117 1.13 -5.27 -12.91
CA LEU A 117 -0.10 -5.28 -13.70
C LEU A 117 -0.08 -6.33 -14.83
N VAL A 118 1.10 -6.72 -15.31
CA VAL A 118 1.27 -7.68 -16.39
C VAL A 118 1.12 -9.12 -15.89
N SER A 119 1.45 -9.39 -14.62
CA SER A 119 1.42 -10.74 -14.04
C SER A 119 0.02 -11.15 -13.56
N ARG A 120 -1.02 -11.03 -14.40
CA ARG A 120 -2.41 -11.45 -14.08
C ARG A 120 -2.57 -12.98 -13.97
N THR A 121 -1.79 -13.63 -13.12
CA THR A 121 -1.89 -15.06 -12.78
C THR A 121 -2.60 -15.25 -11.46
#